data_AF-A0A498CI21-F1
#
_entry.id   AF-A0A498CI21-F1
#
_cell.length_a   1.000
_cell.length_b   1.000
_cell.length_c   1.000
_cell.angle_alpha   90.00
_cell.angle_beta   90.00
_cell.angle_gamma   90.00
#
_symmetry.space_group_name_H-M   'P 1'
#
loop_
_entity.id
_entity.type
_entity.pdbx_description
1 polymer ?
#
loop_
_entity_poly.entity_id
_entity_poly.type
_entity_poly.pdbx_seq_one_letter_code
_entity_poly.pdbx_strand_id
1 'polypeptide(L)'
;MAQIRIGVDPDNALGRQLSDLEKSQLPYAASQAANKVAYEIRERWKRQAPRVFDRPTPLTVNAAMYRKATKAQPYAEIFIRDEAFKGTPPAKYLLAEVDGGQRRRKGFERLLQSRGLLSPTQFAVMGRGAQANQFGNVPAGQVTKILSQLGAQRDRYQNQTTVSRKRRRGKSNNRDGEYFVITKRRGALRPGIYERIGRGSGVRSIFIFTNTAAYTPRYDIFGMAEDTWKRLMPFFLKRELEKAMETARPLP
;
A
#
# COMPACT_ATOMS: atom_id res chain seq x y z
N MET A 1 -6.48 8.13 -9.28
CA MET A 1 -6.89 7.57 -7.98
C MET A 1 -7.71 6.33 -8.29
N ALA A 2 -7.39 5.17 -7.73
CA ALA A 2 -8.24 3.99 -7.91
C ALA A 2 -9.46 4.14 -6.99
N GLN A 3 -10.55 4.65 -7.57
CA GLN A 3 -11.81 4.93 -6.89
C GLN A 3 -12.92 4.20 -7.62
N ILE A 4 -13.76 3.50 -6.87
CA ILE A 4 -14.95 2.84 -7.41
C ILE A 4 -16.16 3.50 -6.78
N ARG A 5 -17.08 3.97 -7.61
CA ARG A 5 -18.38 4.49 -7.18
C ARG A 5 -19.42 3.40 -7.39
N ILE A 6 -20.21 3.13 -6.38
CA ILE A 6 -21.26 2.12 -6.39
C ILE A 6 -22.58 2.83 -6.22
N GLY A 7 -23.32 2.91 -7.32
CA GLY A 7 -24.71 3.34 -7.36
C GLY A 7 -25.61 2.19 -7.78
N VAL A 8 -26.92 2.44 -7.68
CA VAL A 8 -27.97 1.61 -8.26
C VAL A 8 -28.80 2.53 -9.12
N ASP A 9 -29.01 2.17 -10.38
CA ASP A 9 -30.04 2.79 -11.21
C ASP A 9 -31.40 2.22 -10.77
N PRO A 10 -32.26 3.03 -10.12
CA PRO A 10 -33.44 2.52 -9.43
C PRO A 10 -34.46 1.88 -10.38
N ASP A 11 -34.55 2.37 -11.61
CA ASP A 11 -35.63 2.01 -12.54
C ASP A 11 -35.42 0.63 -13.20
N ASN A 12 -34.17 0.17 -13.30
CA ASN A 12 -33.81 -1.10 -13.94
C ASN A 12 -33.48 -2.24 -12.97
N ALA A 13 -33.35 -1.97 -11.67
CA ALA A 13 -32.76 -2.93 -10.74
C ALA A 13 -33.70 -4.06 -10.27
N LEU A 14 -35.02 -3.90 -10.39
CA LEU A 14 -36.02 -4.84 -9.85
C LEU A 14 -36.85 -5.56 -10.91
N GLY A 15 -36.75 -5.19 -12.20
CA GLY A 15 -37.39 -5.89 -13.31
C GLY A 15 -38.93 -5.97 -13.26
N ARG A 16 -39.59 -5.13 -12.46
CA ARG A 16 -41.06 -5.10 -12.28
C ARG A 16 -41.56 -3.68 -12.09
N GLN A 17 -42.86 -3.45 -12.32
CA GLN A 17 -43.52 -2.18 -11.97
C GLN A 17 -43.57 -2.02 -10.44
N LEU A 18 -43.08 -0.87 -9.97
CA LEU A 18 -43.09 -0.49 -8.56
C LEU A 18 -44.35 0.32 -8.24
N SER A 19 -44.91 0.08 -7.06
CA SER A 19 -45.95 0.95 -6.48
C SER A 19 -45.41 2.33 -6.16
N ASP A 20 -46.27 3.34 -6.04
CA ASP A 20 -45.83 4.71 -5.73
C ASP A 20 -45.18 4.83 -4.34
N LEU A 21 -45.63 4.00 -3.40
CA LEU A 21 -44.99 3.88 -2.08
C LEU A 21 -43.58 3.28 -2.19
N GLU A 22 -43.39 2.23 -2.98
CA GLU A 22 -42.06 1.67 -3.24
C GLU A 22 -41.15 2.67 -3.95
N LYS A 23 -41.65 3.41 -4.96
CA LYS A 23 -40.88 4.47 -5.64
C LYS A 23 -40.39 5.53 -4.66
N SER A 24 -41.19 5.89 -3.65
CA SER A 24 -40.79 6.87 -2.63
C SER A 24 -39.67 6.36 -1.70
N GLN A 25 -39.67 5.05 -1.40
CA GLN A 25 -38.69 4.42 -0.50
C GLN A 25 -37.44 3.92 -1.22
N LEU A 26 -37.52 3.73 -2.53
CA LEU A 26 -36.47 3.17 -3.37
C LEU A 26 -35.11 3.90 -3.24
N PRO A 27 -35.02 5.25 -3.23
CA PRO A 27 -33.74 5.93 -3.06
C PRO A 27 -33.07 5.64 -1.70
N TYR A 28 -33.87 5.51 -0.65
CA TYR A 28 -33.37 5.17 0.69
C TYR A 28 -32.87 3.73 0.73
N ALA A 29 -33.68 2.79 0.24
CA ALA A 29 -33.32 1.37 0.15
C ALA A 29 -32.06 1.15 -0.71
N ALA A 30 -31.96 1.81 -1.86
CA ALA A 30 -30.80 1.77 -2.75
C ALA A 30 -29.53 2.29 -2.06
N SER A 31 -29.62 3.39 -1.31
CA SER A 31 -28.50 3.93 -0.53
C SER A 31 -28.01 2.94 0.55
N GLN A 32 -28.96 2.32 1.27
CA GLN A 32 -28.62 1.29 2.27
C GLN A 32 -28.00 0.05 1.63
N ALA A 33 -28.54 -0.40 0.50
CA ALA A 33 -27.99 -1.52 -0.25
C ALA A 33 -26.58 -1.21 -0.77
N ALA A 34 -26.35 -0.02 -1.33
CA ALA A 34 -25.03 0.45 -1.74
C ALA A 34 -24.02 0.45 -0.60
N ASN A 35 -24.42 0.90 0.60
CA ASN A 35 -23.58 0.86 1.79
C ASN A 35 -23.21 -0.57 2.21
N LYS A 36 -24.16 -1.51 2.14
CA LYS A 36 -23.92 -2.93 2.46
C LYS A 36 -22.98 -3.59 1.45
N VAL A 37 -23.21 -3.37 0.15
CA VAL A 37 -22.34 -3.87 -0.92
C VAL A 37 -20.94 -3.29 -0.79
N ALA A 38 -20.81 -1.99 -0.51
CA ALA A 38 -19.51 -1.35 -0.34
C ALA A 38 -18.71 -1.94 0.82
N TYR A 39 -19.38 -2.26 1.94
CA TYR A 39 -18.78 -2.96 3.06
C TYR A 39 -18.28 -4.36 2.67
N GLU A 40 -19.08 -5.14 1.95
CA GLU A 40 -18.70 -6.49 1.53
C GLU A 40 -17.53 -6.49 0.54
N ILE A 41 -17.49 -5.53 -0.38
CA ILE A 41 -16.34 -5.36 -1.28
C ILE A 41 -15.08 -5.04 -0.50
N ARG A 42 -15.15 -4.12 0.47
CA ARG A 42 -14.01 -3.81 1.36
C ARG A 42 -13.52 -5.06 2.08
N GLU A 43 -14.42 -5.86 2.66
CA GLU A 43 -14.03 -7.08 3.36
C GLU A 43 -13.48 -8.14 2.41
N ARG A 44 -14.01 -8.26 1.18
CA ARG A 44 -13.45 -9.14 0.15
C ARG A 44 -12.03 -8.74 -0.22
N TRP A 45 -11.78 -7.46 -0.46
CA TRP A 45 -10.44 -6.93 -0.73
C TRP A 45 -9.47 -7.25 0.41
N LYS A 46 -9.89 -6.99 1.65
CA LYS A 46 -9.12 -7.32 2.86
C LYS A 46 -8.77 -8.81 2.95
N ARG A 47 -9.70 -9.71 2.63
CA ARG A 47 -9.48 -11.17 2.63
C ARG A 47 -8.55 -11.64 1.51
N GLN A 48 -8.53 -10.94 0.38
CA GLN A 48 -7.70 -11.29 -0.78
C GLN A 48 -6.28 -10.74 -0.68
N ALA A 49 -6.06 -9.64 0.04
CA ALA A 49 -4.74 -9.03 0.17
C ALA A 49 -3.64 -10.02 0.65
N PRO A 50 -3.83 -10.89 1.66
CA PRO A 50 -2.83 -11.88 2.07
C PRO A 50 -2.56 -13.00 1.06
N ARG A 51 -3.45 -13.19 0.07
CA ARG A 51 -3.28 -14.20 -0.99
C ARG A 51 -2.49 -13.64 -2.18
N VAL A 52 -2.63 -12.34 -2.44
CA VAL A 52 -1.95 -11.64 -3.53
C VAL A 52 -0.56 -11.14 -3.13
N PHE A 53 -0.41 -10.67 -1.89
CA PHE A 53 0.83 -10.10 -1.39
C PHE A 53 1.54 -11.08 -0.45
N ASP A 54 2.87 -11.14 -0.56
CA ASP A 54 3.70 -11.88 0.39
C ASP A 54 3.82 -11.08 1.70
N ARG A 55 3.29 -11.65 2.79
CA ARG A 55 3.36 -11.12 4.18
C ARG A 55 3.02 -9.60 4.27
N PRO A 56 1.82 -9.18 3.81
CA PRO A 56 1.45 -7.76 3.80
C PRO A 56 1.34 -7.20 5.22
N THR A 57 1.66 -5.90 5.35
CA THR A 57 1.48 -5.22 6.64
C THR A 57 0.00 -5.05 6.99
N PRO A 58 -0.38 -4.91 8.27
CA PRO A 58 -1.77 -4.61 8.65
C PRO A 58 -2.30 -3.34 7.98
N LEU A 59 -1.44 -2.36 7.70
CA LEU A 59 -1.81 -1.15 6.97
C LEU A 59 -2.19 -1.45 5.51
N THR A 60 -1.51 -2.41 4.88
CA THR A 60 -1.80 -2.87 3.52
C THR A 60 -3.09 -3.70 3.48
N VAL A 61 -3.28 -4.60 4.44
CA VAL A 61 -4.48 -5.43 4.55
C VAL A 61 -5.72 -4.57 4.79
N ASN A 62 -5.62 -3.53 5.62
CA ASN A 62 -6.70 -2.60 5.93
C ASN A 62 -6.67 -1.34 5.04
N ALA A 63 -6.06 -1.41 3.86
CA ALA A 63 -5.93 -0.26 2.97
C ALA A 63 -7.26 0.15 2.32
N ALA A 64 -8.17 -0.80 2.14
CA ALA A 64 -9.50 -0.57 1.57
C ALA A 64 -10.39 0.19 2.55
N MET A 65 -10.89 1.34 2.12
CA MET A 65 -11.82 2.20 2.84
C MET A 65 -13.06 2.44 1.99
N TYR A 66 -14.15 2.83 2.64
CA TYR A 66 -15.36 3.23 1.94
C TYR A 66 -15.98 4.47 2.59
N ARG A 67 -16.60 5.32 1.76
CA ARG A 67 -17.50 6.40 2.18
C ARG A 67 -18.92 5.94 1.93
N LYS A 68 -19.77 6.09 2.93
CA LYS A 68 -21.18 5.73 2.85
C LYS A 68 -21.92 6.71 1.93
N ALA A 69 -22.92 6.19 1.24
CA ALA A 69 -23.93 6.98 0.55
C ALA A 69 -24.68 7.88 1.56
N THR A 70 -24.94 9.11 1.15
CA THR A 70 -25.69 10.13 1.90
C THR A 70 -26.82 10.67 1.04
N LYS A 71 -27.71 11.50 1.60
CA LYS A 71 -28.76 12.16 0.80
C LYS A 71 -28.18 13.05 -0.31
N ALA A 72 -27.03 13.69 -0.05
CA ALA A 72 -26.34 14.53 -1.04
C ALA A 72 -25.49 13.73 -2.04
N GLN A 73 -25.09 12.49 -1.68
CA GLN A 73 -24.29 11.60 -2.51
C GLN A 73 -24.95 10.21 -2.51
N PRO A 74 -25.88 9.92 -3.44
CA PRO A 74 -26.67 8.69 -3.45
C PRO A 74 -25.88 7.46 -3.92
N TYR A 75 -24.57 7.44 -3.70
CA TYR A 75 -23.67 6.37 -4.06
C TYR A 75 -22.62 6.17 -2.97
N ALA A 76 -22.19 4.94 -2.78
CA ALA A 76 -21.06 4.63 -1.89
C ALA A 76 -19.76 4.69 -2.69
N GLU A 77 -18.68 5.16 -2.08
CA GLU A 77 -17.36 5.18 -2.71
C GLU A 77 -16.44 4.18 -2.01
N ILE A 78 -15.71 3.38 -2.76
CA ILE A 78 -14.63 2.53 -2.26
C ILE A 78 -13.32 3.05 -2.82
N PHE A 79 -12.33 3.18 -1.95
CA PHE A 79 -11.03 3.73 -2.29
C PHE A 79 -9.92 3.10 -1.46
N ILE A 80 -8.70 3.18 -1.97
CA ILE A 80 -7.50 2.84 -1.22
C ILE A 80 -7.08 4.06 -0.41
N ARG A 81 -6.86 3.86 0.89
CA ARG A 81 -6.42 4.92 1.82
C ARG A 81 -5.18 5.66 1.30
N ASP A 82 -5.27 6.98 1.21
CA ASP A 82 -4.24 7.90 0.75
C ASP A 82 -3.51 8.64 1.90
N GLU A 83 -3.94 8.40 3.14
CA GLU A 83 -3.32 8.89 4.36
C GLU A 83 -2.66 7.78 5.20
N ALA A 84 -1.63 8.15 5.97
CA ALA A 84 -1.03 7.29 6.98
C ALA A 84 -0.43 8.14 8.10
N PHE A 85 -0.73 7.79 9.36
CA PHE A 85 -0.16 8.45 10.54
C PHE A 85 1.36 8.35 10.60
N LYS A 86 1.91 7.21 10.15
CA LYS A 86 3.35 6.98 10.03
C LYS A 86 3.65 6.18 8.76
N GLY A 87 4.67 6.61 8.02
CA GLY A 87 5.15 5.90 6.83
C GLY A 87 4.50 6.36 5.52
N THR A 88 4.49 5.45 4.54
CA THR A 88 3.96 5.76 3.19
C THR A 88 2.50 5.30 3.12
N PRO A 89 1.57 6.17 2.69
CA PRO A 89 0.18 5.78 2.50
C PRO A 89 -0.03 4.63 1.51
N PRO A 90 -1.01 3.74 1.74
CA PRO A 90 -1.32 2.62 0.86
C PRO A 90 -1.49 2.96 -0.61
N ALA A 91 -2.24 4.02 -0.93
CA ALA A 91 -2.45 4.44 -2.31
C ALA A 91 -1.14 4.68 -3.05
N LYS A 92 -0.08 5.15 -2.39
CA LYS A 92 1.20 5.47 -3.06
C LYS A 92 1.98 4.23 -3.53
N TYR A 93 1.72 3.05 -2.97
CA TYR A 93 2.43 1.83 -3.33
C TYR A 93 1.52 0.74 -3.92
N LEU A 94 0.22 0.73 -3.60
CA LEU A 94 -0.72 -0.24 -4.15
C LEU A 94 -1.23 0.12 -5.54
N LEU A 95 -1.23 1.41 -5.93
CA LEU A 95 -1.73 1.80 -7.26
C LEU A 95 -0.98 1.11 -8.40
N ALA A 96 0.33 0.94 -8.29
CA ALA A 96 1.13 0.23 -9.30
C ALA A 96 0.80 -1.27 -9.40
N GLU A 97 0.29 -1.89 -8.33
CA GLU A 97 -0.13 -3.29 -8.31
C GLU A 97 -1.56 -3.48 -8.83
N VAL A 98 -2.34 -2.40 -8.85
CA VAL A 98 -3.73 -2.35 -9.30
C VAL A 98 -3.81 -1.95 -10.77
N ASP A 99 -3.33 -0.74 -11.10
CA ASP A 99 -3.41 -0.16 -12.44
C ASP A 99 -2.25 -0.64 -13.34
N GLY A 100 -1.25 -1.29 -12.74
CA GLY A 100 0.03 -1.58 -13.39
C GLY A 100 0.96 -0.37 -13.45
N GLY A 101 2.16 -0.58 -13.99
CA GLY A 101 3.12 0.48 -14.29
C GLY A 101 4.38 0.46 -13.44
N GLN A 102 5.06 1.60 -13.39
CA GLN A 102 6.35 1.71 -12.71
C GLN A 102 6.18 1.89 -11.21
N ARG A 103 6.94 1.11 -10.44
CA ARG A 103 7.04 1.26 -8.99
C ARG A 103 7.50 2.66 -8.62
N ARG A 104 6.75 3.32 -7.74
CA ARG A 104 7.21 4.56 -7.12
C ARG A 104 8.43 4.32 -6.24
N ARG A 105 9.40 5.24 -6.31
CA ARG A 105 10.59 5.22 -5.46
C ARG A 105 10.24 5.36 -3.98
N LYS A 106 10.94 4.58 -3.16
CA LYS A 106 10.89 4.69 -1.70
C LYS A 106 11.62 5.97 -1.24
N GLY A 107 11.27 6.45 -0.04
CA GLY A 107 11.88 7.67 0.52
C GLY A 107 13.40 7.58 0.66
N PHE A 108 13.92 6.45 1.12
CA PHE A 108 15.35 6.25 1.28
C PHE A 108 16.10 6.20 -0.06
N GLU A 109 15.47 5.68 -1.13
CA GLU A 109 16.07 5.67 -2.48
C GLU A 109 16.29 7.09 -2.98
N ARG A 110 15.31 7.99 -2.76
CA ARG A 110 15.45 9.42 -3.10
C ARG A 110 16.61 10.08 -2.34
N LEU A 111 16.82 9.70 -1.08
CA LEU A 111 17.93 10.21 -0.27
C LEU A 111 19.29 9.67 -0.72
N LEU A 112 19.36 8.43 -1.18
CA LEU A 112 20.59 7.89 -1.78
C LEU A 112 20.90 8.58 -3.13
N GLN A 113 19.86 8.86 -3.93
CA GLN A 113 20.00 9.58 -5.19
C GLN A 113 20.50 11.02 -4.99
N SER A 114 19.98 11.74 -3.99
CA SER A 114 20.44 13.11 -3.70
C SER A 114 21.91 13.19 -3.28
N ARG A 115 22.51 12.05 -2.89
CA ARG A 115 23.95 11.91 -2.60
C ARG A 115 24.74 11.27 -3.73
N GLY A 116 24.13 11.02 -4.88
CA GLY A 116 24.79 10.34 -6.02
C GLY A 116 25.15 8.88 -5.75
N LEU A 117 24.58 8.26 -4.70
CA LEU A 117 24.87 6.88 -4.30
C LEU A 117 24.00 5.86 -5.03
N LEU A 118 22.88 6.30 -5.61
CA LEU A 118 21.95 5.49 -6.40
C LEU A 118 21.66 6.23 -7.71
N SER A 119 21.69 5.54 -8.84
CA SER A 119 21.33 6.15 -10.13
C SER A 119 19.85 6.57 -10.16
N PRO A 120 19.48 7.61 -10.91
CA PRO A 120 18.09 7.90 -11.25
C PRO A 120 17.37 6.72 -11.90
N THR A 121 18.02 5.79 -12.59
CA THR A 121 17.33 4.64 -13.20
C THR A 121 17.25 3.41 -12.31
N GLN A 122 17.89 3.44 -11.14
CA GLN A 122 18.03 2.28 -10.26
C GLN A 122 17.06 2.30 -9.08
N PHE A 123 16.74 1.10 -8.61
CA PHE A 123 15.97 0.80 -7.40
C PHE A 123 16.82 -0.05 -6.45
N ALA A 124 16.57 0.09 -5.15
CA ALA A 124 17.24 -0.70 -4.12
C ALA A 124 16.35 -1.86 -3.67
N VAL A 125 16.71 -3.07 -4.10
CA VAL A 125 16.05 -4.31 -3.70
C VAL A 125 16.80 -4.97 -2.55
N MET A 126 16.08 -5.70 -1.70
CA MET A 126 16.68 -6.38 -0.56
C MET A 126 17.74 -7.38 -1.04
N GLY A 127 18.94 -7.30 -0.47
CA GLY A 127 20.01 -8.27 -0.71
C GLY A 127 19.88 -9.48 0.21
N ARG A 128 20.51 -10.60 -0.15
CA ARG A 128 20.41 -11.89 0.61
C ARG A 128 20.91 -11.80 2.05
N GLY A 129 21.77 -10.85 2.35
CA GLY A 129 22.34 -10.65 3.69
C GLY A 129 21.52 -9.71 4.58
N ALA A 130 20.44 -9.12 4.06
CA ALA A 130 19.54 -8.31 4.87
C ALA A 130 18.66 -9.21 5.75
N GLN A 131 18.54 -8.84 7.02
CA GLN A 131 17.58 -9.48 7.91
C GLN A 131 16.22 -8.83 7.70
N ALA A 132 15.31 -9.56 7.07
CA ALA A 132 13.94 -9.10 6.91
C ALA A 132 13.20 -9.11 8.25
N ASN A 133 12.33 -8.14 8.46
CA ASN A 133 11.33 -8.19 9.52
C ASN A 133 10.22 -9.22 9.18
N GLN A 134 9.25 -9.37 10.07
CA GLN A 134 8.09 -10.27 9.89
C GLN A 134 7.27 -10.04 8.61
N PHE A 135 7.45 -8.89 7.93
CA PHE A 135 6.77 -8.49 6.71
C PHE A 135 7.68 -8.53 5.47
N GLY A 136 8.82 -9.23 5.53
CA GLY A 136 9.72 -9.33 4.38
C GLY A 136 10.44 -8.01 4.02
N ASN A 137 10.45 -7.02 4.91
CA ASN A 137 11.05 -5.70 4.66
C ASN A 137 12.31 -5.48 5.52
N VAL A 138 13.25 -4.66 5.03
CA VAL A 138 14.39 -4.23 5.84
C VAL A 138 13.88 -3.34 6.99
N PRO A 139 14.25 -3.62 8.25
CA PRO A 139 13.80 -2.83 9.40
C PRO A 139 14.10 -1.33 9.23
N ALA A 140 13.15 -0.48 9.60
CA ALA A 140 13.28 0.96 9.45
C ALA A 140 14.53 1.51 10.18
N GLY A 141 14.84 1.01 11.38
CA GLY A 141 16.04 1.39 12.12
C GLY A 141 17.34 1.06 11.38
N GLN A 142 17.39 -0.06 10.64
CA GLN A 142 18.55 -0.41 9.83
C GLN A 142 18.69 0.54 8.63
N VAL A 143 17.59 0.89 7.96
CA VAL A 143 17.60 1.90 6.89
C VAL A 143 18.09 3.26 7.41
N THR A 144 17.62 3.69 8.58
CA THR A 144 18.07 4.93 9.24
C THR A 144 19.57 4.88 9.56
N LYS A 145 20.07 3.75 10.08
CA LYS A 145 21.50 3.56 10.38
C LYS A 145 22.36 3.59 9.11
N ILE A 146 21.89 2.97 8.03
CA ILE A 146 22.53 3.01 6.72
C ILE A 146 22.62 4.46 6.22
N LEU A 147 21.49 5.18 6.16
CA LEU A 147 21.47 6.57 5.71
C LEU A 147 22.40 7.44 6.55
N SER A 148 22.41 7.26 7.88
CA SER A 148 23.26 8.02 8.79
C SER A 148 24.76 7.78 8.53
N GLN A 149 25.19 6.52 8.35
CA GLN A 149 26.59 6.20 8.07
C GLN A 149 27.04 6.65 6.67
N LEU A 150 26.13 6.57 5.69
CA LEU A 150 26.36 7.03 4.32
C LEU A 150 26.25 8.56 4.18
N GLY A 151 25.90 9.27 5.24
CA GLY A 151 25.70 10.70 5.22
C GLY A 151 24.45 11.14 4.45
N ALA A 152 23.52 10.24 4.13
CA ALA A 152 22.38 10.48 3.26
C ALA A 152 21.08 10.80 4.02
N GLN A 153 21.12 11.08 5.33
CA GLN A 153 19.92 11.53 6.04
C GLN A 153 19.39 12.85 5.48
N ARG A 154 18.07 13.03 5.58
CA ARG A 154 17.40 14.29 5.22
C ARG A 154 17.92 15.44 6.09
N ASP A 155 18.01 15.20 7.39
CA ASP A 155 18.64 16.10 8.34
C ASP A 155 20.12 15.76 8.46
N ARG A 156 20.98 16.75 8.15
CA ARG A 156 22.43 16.55 8.17
C ARG A 156 22.94 16.20 9.56
N TYR A 157 22.34 16.75 10.61
CA TYR A 157 22.77 16.56 12.00
C TYR A 157 22.50 15.14 12.52
N GLN A 158 21.63 14.38 11.86
CA GLN A 158 21.36 12.98 12.16
C GLN A 158 22.36 12.01 11.50
N ASN A 159 23.26 12.52 10.65
CA ASN A 159 24.31 11.70 10.07
C ASN A 159 25.42 11.40 11.08
N GLN A 160 26.05 10.25 10.91
CA GLN A 160 27.19 9.84 11.73
C GLN A 160 28.32 10.85 11.59
N THR A 161 28.72 11.46 12.71
CA THR A 161 29.87 12.36 12.80
C THR A 161 31.20 11.59 12.76
N THR A 162 32.29 12.29 12.45
CA THR A 162 33.64 11.73 12.53
C THR A 162 33.97 11.22 13.93
N VAL A 163 33.57 11.96 14.97
CA VAL A 163 33.75 11.59 16.38
C VAL A 163 33.00 10.31 16.73
N SER A 164 31.71 10.21 16.37
CA SER A 164 30.91 9.01 16.64
C SER A 164 31.40 7.79 15.85
N ARG A 165 31.89 7.99 14.62
CA ARG A 165 32.54 6.95 13.81
C ARG A 165 33.82 6.45 14.48
N LYS A 166 34.71 7.35 14.95
CA LYS A 166 35.95 7.02 15.65
C LYS A 166 35.66 6.25 16.94
N ARG A 167 34.67 6.70 17.72
CA ARG A 167 34.24 6.03 18.94
C ARG A 167 33.76 4.59 18.67
N ARG A 168 32.92 4.39 17.66
CA ARG A 168 32.43 3.06 17.28
C ARG A 168 33.55 2.12 16.84
N ARG A 169 34.53 2.63 16.08
CA ARG A 169 35.69 1.85 15.64
C ARG A 169 36.61 1.45 16.79
N GLY A 170 36.60 2.22 17.89
CA GLY A 170 37.47 1.98 19.03
C GLY A 170 38.96 2.04 18.67
N LYS A 171 39.81 1.56 19.59
CA LYS A 171 41.27 1.53 19.38
C LYS A 171 41.70 0.54 18.31
N SER A 172 40.96 -0.55 18.09
CA SER A 172 41.27 -1.60 17.11
C SER A 172 40.82 -1.29 15.68
N ASN A 173 40.32 -0.09 15.41
CA ASN A 173 39.78 0.31 14.10
C ASN A 173 38.73 -0.68 13.55
N ASN A 174 37.88 -1.22 14.43
CA ASN A 174 36.91 -2.24 14.06
C ASN A 174 35.86 -1.67 13.09
N ARG A 175 35.84 -2.22 11.86
CA ARG A 175 34.90 -1.80 10.82
C ARG A 175 33.67 -2.69 10.73
N ASP A 176 33.53 -3.67 11.61
CA ASP A 176 32.35 -4.52 11.70
C ASP A 176 31.08 -3.68 11.88
N GLY A 177 30.03 -4.02 11.13
CA GLY A 177 28.77 -3.28 11.08
C GLY A 177 28.83 -1.92 10.35
N GLU A 178 29.90 -1.62 9.61
CA GLU A 178 29.95 -0.46 8.71
C GLU A 178 29.21 -0.71 7.41
N TYR A 179 28.35 0.24 7.05
CA TYR A 179 27.72 0.25 5.74
C TYR A 179 28.53 1.03 4.73
N PHE A 180 28.60 0.52 3.51
CA PHE A 180 29.23 1.20 2.39
C PHE A 180 28.49 0.89 1.08
N VAL A 181 28.65 1.78 0.10
CA VAL A 181 28.01 1.67 -1.21
C VAL A 181 29.03 1.26 -2.25
N ILE A 182 28.59 0.42 -3.18
CA ILE A 182 29.26 0.14 -4.44
C ILE A 182 28.32 0.62 -5.55
N THR A 183 28.74 1.59 -6.35
CA THR A 183 27.92 2.15 -7.45
C THR A 183 28.16 1.44 -8.79
N LYS A 184 29.35 0.86 -8.99
CA LYS A 184 29.72 0.04 -10.14
C LYS A 184 30.26 -1.29 -9.67
N ARG A 185 30.03 -2.37 -10.44
CA ARG A 185 30.48 -3.72 -10.06
C ARG A 185 31.97 -3.72 -9.72
N ARG A 186 32.33 -4.37 -8.60
CA ARG A 186 33.71 -4.53 -8.14
C ARG A 186 33.96 -6.00 -7.80
N GLY A 187 34.63 -6.72 -8.70
CA GLY A 187 34.80 -8.17 -8.60
C GLY A 187 33.44 -8.89 -8.54
N ALA A 188 33.25 -9.70 -7.49
CA ALA A 188 32.00 -10.42 -7.23
C ALA A 188 30.86 -9.52 -6.72
N LEU A 189 31.15 -8.30 -6.25
CA LEU A 189 30.17 -7.42 -5.64
C LEU A 189 29.44 -6.60 -6.71
N ARG A 190 28.13 -6.82 -6.82
CA ARG A 190 27.23 -6.04 -7.68
C ARG A 190 26.99 -4.64 -7.08
N PRO A 191 26.53 -3.65 -7.86
CA PRO A 191 26.09 -2.37 -7.32
C PRO A 191 25.06 -2.55 -6.19
N GLY A 192 25.25 -1.86 -5.06
CA GLY A 192 24.43 -2.06 -3.87
C GLY A 192 25.03 -1.48 -2.59
N ILE A 193 24.32 -1.71 -1.48
CA ILE A 193 24.71 -1.36 -0.12
C ILE A 193 25.11 -2.64 0.62
N TYR A 194 26.29 -2.61 1.21
CA TYR A 194 26.90 -3.73 1.91
C TYR A 194 27.20 -3.36 3.34
N GLU A 195 27.13 -4.35 4.22
CA GLU A 195 27.63 -4.27 5.59
C GLU A 195 28.93 -5.06 5.70
N ARG A 196 29.95 -4.48 6.34
CA ARG A 196 31.17 -5.21 6.71
C ARG A 196 30.87 -6.14 7.88
N ILE A 197 31.32 -7.39 7.75
CA ILE A 197 31.15 -8.41 8.77
C ILE A 197 32.49 -9.02 9.16
N GLY A 198 32.71 -9.17 10.46
CA GLY A 198 33.92 -9.76 11.03
C GLY A 198 35.16 -8.87 10.92
N ARG A 199 36.32 -9.45 11.26
CA ARG A 199 37.61 -8.72 11.37
C ARG A 199 38.41 -8.66 10.05
N GLY A 200 37.82 -9.09 8.92
CA GLY A 200 38.51 -9.22 7.62
C GLY A 200 37.77 -8.55 6.45
N SER A 201 37.82 -9.17 5.27
CA SER A 201 37.16 -8.71 4.03
C SER A 201 35.70 -9.15 3.88
N GLY A 202 35.15 -9.78 4.92
CA GLY A 202 33.77 -10.28 4.93
C GLY A 202 32.76 -9.15 4.73
N VAL A 203 31.81 -9.36 3.83
CA VAL A 203 30.72 -8.42 3.56
C VAL A 203 29.42 -9.17 3.31
N ARG A 204 28.30 -8.56 3.71
CA ARG A 204 26.96 -9.05 3.35
C ARG A 204 26.17 -7.98 2.63
N SER A 205 25.46 -8.37 1.57
CA SER A 205 24.62 -7.48 0.78
C SER A 205 23.33 -7.15 1.52
N ILE A 206 23.10 -5.87 1.81
CA ILE A 206 21.85 -5.40 2.44
C ILE A 206 20.86 -4.92 1.38
N PHE A 207 21.34 -4.16 0.39
CA PHE A 207 20.57 -3.81 -0.78
C PHE A 207 21.38 -4.06 -2.05
N ILE A 208 20.72 -4.47 -3.13
CA ILE A 208 21.28 -4.55 -4.48
C ILE A 208 20.57 -3.52 -5.35
N PHE A 209 21.32 -2.84 -6.21
CA PHE A 209 20.76 -1.86 -7.13
C PHE A 209 20.43 -2.52 -8.47
N THR A 210 19.19 -2.34 -8.94
CA THR A 210 18.69 -2.91 -10.19
C THR A 210 17.87 -1.89 -10.98
N ASN A 211 17.82 -2.05 -12.31
CA ASN A 211 17.03 -1.21 -13.21
C ASN A 211 15.60 -1.76 -13.42
N THR A 212 15.34 -3.01 -13.04
CA THR A 212 14.05 -3.68 -13.26
C THR A 212 13.13 -3.53 -12.05
N ALA A 213 12.07 -2.74 -12.20
CA ALA A 213 10.98 -2.64 -11.21
C ALA A 213 9.61 -2.47 -11.90
N ALA A 214 9.39 -3.18 -13.01
CA ALA A 214 8.09 -3.25 -13.66
C ALA A 214 7.18 -4.21 -12.89
N TYR A 215 5.98 -3.73 -12.53
CA TYR A 215 4.98 -4.54 -11.84
C TYR A 215 3.86 -4.89 -12.81
N THR A 216 3.49 -6.16 -12.83
CA THR A 216 2.28 -6.65 -13.49
C THR A 216 1.10 -6.40 -12.55
N PRO A 217 -0.08 -5.98 -13.05
CA PRO A 217 -1.29 -5.93 -12.23
C PRO A 217 -1.53 -7.29 -11.57
N ARG A 218 -1.55 -7.34 -10.24
CA ARG A 218 -1.76 -8.56 -9.45
C ARG A 218 -2.97 -8.45 -8.54
N TYR A 219 -3.46 -7.23 -8.33
CA TYR A 219 -4.56 -6.94 -7.42
C TYR A 219 -5.73 -6.33 -8.18
N ASP A 220 -6.55 -7.20 -8.81
CA ASP A 220 -7.72 -6.81 -9.58
C ASP A 220 -8.89 -6.38 -8.68
N ILE A 221 -8.76 -5.19 -8.10
CA ILE A 221 -9.79 -4.63 -7.21
C ILE A 221 -11.08 -4.28 -7.97
N PHE A 222 -10.97 -3.90 -9.25
CA PHE A 222 -12.09 -3.48 -10.07
C PHE A 222 -12.97 -4.68 -10.44
N GLY A 223 -12.39 -5.77 -10.96
CA GLY A 223 -13.12 -7.00 -11.27
C GLY A 223 -13.72 -7.63 -10.02
N MET A 224 -12.99 -7.63 -8.89
CA MET A 224 -13.55 -8.10 -7.62
C MET A 224 -14.74 -7.26 -7.13
N ALA A 225 -14.72 -5.94 -7.32
CA ALA A 225 -15.81 -5.07 -6.94
C ALA A 225 -17.04 -5.29 -7.83
N GLU A 226 -16.84 -5.37 -9.14
CA GLU A 226 -17.90 -5.61 -10.13
C GLU A 226 -18.61 -6.95 -9.88
N ASP A 227 -17.86 -8.03 -9.72
CA ASP A 227 -18.40 -9.37 -9.42
C ASP A 227 -19.18 -9.38 -8.09
N THR A 228 -18.67 -8.70 -7.06
CA THR A 228 -19.38 -8.61 -5.77
C THR A 228 -20.67 -7.78 -5.90
N TRP A 229 -20.63 -6.68 -6.65
CA TRP A 229 -21.80 -5.85 -6.89
C TRP A 229 -22.90 -6.61 -7.64
N LYS A 230 -22.56 -7.27 -8.76
CA LYS A 230 -23.51 -8.06 -9.56
C LYS A 230 -24.20 -9.14 -8.73
N ARG A 231 -23.46 -9.76 -7.81
CA ARG A 231 -23.96 -10.84 -6.96
C ARG A 231 -24.82 -10.37 -5.80
N LEU A 232 -24.39 -9.31 -5.10
CA LEU A 232 -24.99 -8.94 -3.81
C LEU A 232 -25.97 -7.77 -3.91
N MET A 233 -25.86 -6.92 -4.93
CA MET A 233 -26.72 -5.75 -5.05
C MET A 233 -28.20 -6.10 -5.17
N PRO A 234 -28.64 -7.05 -6.04
CA PRO A 234 -30.05 -7.39 -6.15
C PRO A 234 -30.63 -7.92 -4.83
N PHE A 235 -29.86 -8.75 -4.12
CA PHE A 235 -30.24 -9.28 -2.81
C PHE A 235 -30.40 -8.18 -1.76
N PHE A 236 -29.40 -7.30 -1.62
CA PHE A 236 -29.46 -6.22 -0.63
C PHE A 236 -30.51 -5.18 -0.98
N LEU A 237 -30.69 -4.84 -2.26
CA LEU A 237 -31.71 -3.89 -2.69
C LEU A 237 -33.11 -4.39 -2.33
N LYS A 238 -33.42 -5.64 -2.66
CA LYS A 238 -34.71 -6.25 -2.31
C LYS A 238 -34.93 -6.22 -0.79
N ARG A 239 -33.95 -6.68 -0.01
CA ARG A 239 -34.05 -6.73 1.45
C ARG A 239 -34.22 -5.35 2.08
N GLU A 240 -33.46 -4.35 1.62
CA GLU A 240 -33.57 -3.00 2.20
C GLU A 240 -34.83 -2.27 1.73
N LEU A 241 -35.38 -2.62 0.56
CA LEU A 241 -36.69 -2.13 0.13
C LEU A 241 -37.82 -2.72 0.99
N GLU A 242 -37.81 -4.04 1.22
CA GLU A 242 -38.78 -4.70 2.12
C GLU A 242 -38.80 -4.06 3.51
N LYS A 243 -37.62 -3.82 4.10
CA LYS A 243 -37.50 -3.11 5.38
C LYS A 243 -38.00 -1.68 5.33
N ALA A 244 -37.67 -0.94 4.27
CA ALA A 244 -38.13 0.44 4.13
C ALA A 244 -39.66 0.49 4.06
N MET A 245 -40.28 -0.47 3.37
CA MET A 245 -41.73 -0.63 3.30
C MET A 245 -42.35 -0.99 4.66
N GLU A 246 -41.75 -1.88 5.46
CA GLU A 246 -42.22 -2.21 6.81
C GLU A 246 -42.16 -1.01 7.78
N THR A 247 -41.15 -0.15 7.61
CA THR A 247 -40.95 1.04 8.47
C THR A 247 -41.66 2.29 7.96
N ALA A 248 -42.20 2.26 6.74
CA ALA A 248 -42.94 3.37 6.17
C ALA A 248 -44.26 3.53 6.93
N ARG A 249 -44.31 4.49 7.86
CA ARG A 249 -45.58 4.95 8.42
C ARG A 249 -46.40 5.59 7.30
N PRO A 250 -47.73 5.37 7.25
CA PRO A 250 -48.58 6.08 6.30
C PRO A 250 -48.36 7.58 6.47
N LEU A 251 -48.18 8.27 5.35
CA LEU A 251 -48.14 9.74 5.34
C LEU A 251 -49.45 10.26 5.97
N PRO A 252 -49.38 11.28 6.84
CA PRO A 252 -50.58 11.92 7.38
C PRO A 252 -51.43 12.55 6.27
#